data_AF-A0A6A4MRB3-F1
#
_entry.id   AF-A0A6A4MRB3-F1
#
_cell.length_a   1.000
_cell.length_b   1.000
_cell.length_c   1.000
_cell.angle_alpha   90.00
_cell.angle_beta   90.00
_cell.angle_gamma   90.00
#
_symmetry.space_group_name_H-M   'P 1'
#
loop_
_entity.id
_entity.type
_entity.pdbx_description
1 polymer ?
#
loop_
_entity_poly.entity_id
_entity_poly.type
_entity_poly.pdbx_seq_one_letter_code
_entity_poly.pdbx_strand_id
1 'polypeptide(L)'
;MLTYNSTPEKSMAPAIFLLLSLVLIPTSVVVGDEEDGFISVVISDKGLDFAKQFLIEQAIASIVPSQLPDIEKKVNVPLVGKAQVILSEIIIKDIKINTSSVKTGESGIVLIVSGATADLTMNWRYTARTSFVPIGISDTGTATVKV
;
A
#
# COMPACT_ATOMS: atom_id res chain seq x y z
N MET A 1 58.22 22.76 61.58
CA MET A 1 57.77 22.63 60.17
C MET A 1 58.51 21.44 59.62
N LEU A 2 57.96 20.23 59.53
CA LEU A 2 56.76 19.80 58.82
C LEU A 2 55.97 18.73 59.60
N THR A 3 54.65 18.76 59.46
CA THR A 3 53.66 17.82 59.99
C THR A 3 53.60 16.60 59.06
N TYR A 4 53.70 15.36 59.57
CA TYR A 4 53.38 14.16 58.79
C TYR A 4 52.05 13.59 59.31
N ASN A 5 50.97 13.90 58.58
CA ASN A 5 49.68 13.25 58.78
C ASN A 5 49.77 11.81 58.25
N SER A 6 49.65 10.81 59.12
CA SER A 6 49.36 9.44 58.71
C SER A 6 47.85 9.28 58.47
N THR A 7 47.46 9.18 57.22
CA THR A 7 46.14 8.65 56.82
C THR A 7 46.08 7.16 57.17
N PRO A 8 45.05 6.67 57.89
CA PRO A 8 44.87 5.23 58.07
C PRO A 8 44.41 4.63 56.74
N GLU A 9 45.20 3.68 56.24
CA GLU A 9 44.87 2.86 55.08
C GLU A 9 43.58 2.09 55.37
N LYS A 10 42.48 2.51 54.73
CA LYS A 10 41.16 1.91 54.89
C LYS A 10 41.24 0.48 54.36
N SER A 11 41.28 -0.51 55.26
CA SER A 11 41.26 -1.93 54.91
C SER A 11 40.08 -2.24 53.98
N MET A 12 40.39 -2.45 52.70
CA MET A 12 39.44 -2.79 51.64
C MET A 12 39.13 -4.29 51.56
N ALA A 13 39.76 -5.10 52.42
CA ALA A 13 39.61 -6.56 52.41
C ALA A 13 38.17 -7.07 52.64
N PRO A 14 37.35 -6.52 53.56
CA PRO A 14 36.01 -7.06 53.80
C PRO A 14 35.05 -6.76 52.65
N ALA A 15 35.20 -5.62 51.97
CA ALA A 15 34.37 -5.25 50.83
C ALA A 15 34.67 -6.12 49.59
N ILE A 16 35.95 -6.46 49.37
CA ILE A 16 36.38 -7.35 48.28
C ILE A 16 35.87 -8.78 48.51
N PHE A 17 35.92 -9.28 49.75
CA PHE A 17 35.37 -10.59 50.09
C PHE A 17 33.84 -10.66 49.88
N LEU A 18 33.10 -9.60 50.25
CA LEU A 18 31.65 -9.51 49.98
C LEU A 18 31.35 -9.47 48.47
N LEU A 19 32.13 -8.72 47.69
CA LEU A 19 32.02 -8.68 46.24
C LEU A 19 32.31 -10.04 45.59
N LEU A 20 33.36 -10.74 46.04
CA LEU A 20 33.66 -12.10 45.55
C LEU A 20 32.56 -13.10 45.91
N SER A 21 31.98 -13.00 47.10
CA SER A 21 30.89 -13.89 47.53
C SER A 21 29.62 -13.75 46.67
N LEU A 22 29.39 -12.56 46.10
CA LEU A 22 28.26 -12.30 45.20
C LEU A 22 28.47 -12.93 43.80
N VAL A 23 29.71 -13.11 43.37
CA VAL A 23 30.06 -13.70 42.07
C VAL A 23 30.04 -15.23 42.10
N LEU A 24 30.13 -15.83 43.30
CA LEU A 24 30.17 -17.28 43.50
C LEU A 24 28.81 -17.92 43.78
N ILE A 25 27.70 -17.19 43.62
CA ILE A 25 26.36 -17.80 43.66
C ILE A 25 26.24 -18.68 42.41
N PRO A 26 26.11 -20.02 42.56
CA PRO A 26 25.83 -20.86 41.41
C PRO A 26 24.42 -20.51 40.93
N THR A 27 24.32 -19.74 39.86
CA THR A 27 23.09 -19.66 39.07
C THR A 27 22.92 -21.03 38.44
N SER A 28 22.13 -21.90 39.08
CA SER A 28 21.50 -22.99 38.36
C SER A 28 20.50 -22.37 37.41
N VAL A 29 20.98 -21.94 36.25
CA VAL A 29 20.11 -21.83 35.09
C VAL A 29 19.75 -23.28 34.80
N VAL A 30 18.58 -23.70 35.29
CA VAL A 30 17.90 -24.84 34.70
C VAL A 30 17.54 -24.35 33.30
N VAL A 31 18.47 -24.50 32.37
CA VAL A 31 18.16 -24.60 30.95
C VAL A 31 17.44 -25.94 30.84
N GLY A 32 16.16 -25.93 31.19
CA GLY A 32 15.26 -26.99 30.77
C GLY A 32 15.28 -26.95 29.25
N ASP A 33 15.47 -28.12 28.65
CA ASP A 33 15.35 -28.35 27.21
C ASP A 33 14.17 -27.55 26.62
N GLU A 34 14.48 -26.80 25.57
CA GLU A 34 13.61 -26.55 24.41
C GLU A 34 12.11 -26.36 24.70
N GLU A 35 11.73 -25.17 25.20
CA GLU A 35 10.47 -24.58 24.75
C GLU A 35 10.79 -23.28 24.02
N ASP A 36 10.90 -23.38 22.70
CA ASP A 36 10.86 -22.22 21.81
C ASP A 36 9.67 -21.34 22.20
N GLY A 37 9.95 -20.12 22.67
CA GLY A 37 8.90 -19.18 23.03
C GLY A 37 8.17 -18.70 21.77
N PHE A 38 6.97 -19.21 21.51
CA PHE A 38 6.17 -18.81 20.35
C PHE A 38 5.10 -17.78 20.72
N ILE A 39 5.08 -16.66 19.99
CA ILE A 39 3.94 -15.73 19.98
C ILE A 39 3.02 -16.15 18.83
N SER A 40 1.84 -16.68 19.16
CA SER A 40 0.81 -17.01 18.18
C SER A 40 -0.27 -15.92 18.14
N VAL A 41 -0.68 -15.52 16.94
CA VAL A 41 -1.82 -14.61 16.71
C VAL A 41 -2.82 -15.32 15.82
N VAL A 42 -4.10 -15.29 16.22
CA VAL A 42 -5.21 -15.84 15.43
C VAL A 42 -6.06 -14.68 14.91
N ILE A 43 -6.23 -14.61 13.60
CA ILE A 43 -7.10 -13.62 12.95
C ILE A 43 -8.47 -14.28 12.72
N SER A 44 -9.52 -13.67 13.25
CA SER A 44 -10.89 -14.12 13.02
C SER A 44 -11.38 -13.75 11.61
N ASP A 45 -12.45 -14.40 11.14
CA ASP A 45 -13.11 -14.05 9.88
C ASP A 45 -13.52 -12.57 9.83
N LYS A 46 -13.92 -11.98 10.96
CA LYS A 46 -14.24 -10.55 11.06
C LYS A 46 -13.01 -9.67 10.89
N GLY A 47 -11.87 -10.07 11.46
CA GLY A 47 -10.61 -9.37 11.28
C GLY A 47 -10.13 -9.45 9.82
N LEU A 48 -10.38 -10.59 9.17
CA LEU A 48 -10.09 -10.76 7.76
C LEU A 48 -11.02 -9.94 6.87
N ASP A 49 -12.31 -9.85 7.20
CA ASP A 49 -13.25 -8.98 6.50
C ASP A 49 -12.89 -7.50 6.65
N PHE A 50 -12.41 -7.09 7.83
CA PHE A 50 -11.86 -5.76 8.03
C PHE A 50 -10.62 -5.50 7.15
N ALA A 51 -9.65 -6.42 7.16
CA ALA A 51 -8.45 -6.31 6.33
C ALA A 51 -8.78 -6.24 4.84
N LYS A 52 -9.78 -7.02 4.39
CA LYS A 52 -10.34 -6.95 3.03
C LYS A 52 -10.82 -5.54 2.68
N GLN A 53 -11.64 -4.93 3.54
CA GLN A 53 -12.18 -3.58 3.32
C GLN A 53 -11.05 -2.54 3.27
N PHE A 54 -10.11 -2.60 4.22
CA PHE A 54 -8.96 -1.71 4.26
C PHE A 54 -8.08 -1.81 3.01
N LEU A 55 -7.78 -3.03 2.54
CA LEU A 55 -6.98 -3.24 1.33
C LEU A 55 -7.68 -2.71 0.07
N ILE A 56 -9.00 -2.85 0.00
CA ILE A 56 -9.81 -2.29 -1.09
C ILE A 56 -9.69 -0.75 -1.11
N GLU A 57 -9.87 -0.10 0.03
CA GLU A 57 -9.77 1.36 0.13
C GLU A 57 -8.38 1.85 -0.27
N GLN A 58 -7.32 1.18 0.21
CA GLN A 58 -5.94 1.51 -0.16
C GLN A 58 -5.67 1.28 -1.65
N ALA A 59 -6.19 0.20 -2.23
CA ALA A 59 -6.06 -0.06 -3.66
C ALA A 59 -6.73 1.06 -4.47
N ILE A 60 -7.96 1.46 -4.12
CA ILE A 60 -8.67 2.56 -4.78
C ILE A 60 -7.87 3.86 -4.65
N ALA A 61 -7.41 4.20 -3.45
CA ALA A 61 -6.60 5.39 -3.20
C ALA A 61 -5.27 5.39 -3.96
N SER A 62 -4.68 4.22 -4.20
CA SER A 62 -3.46 4.10 -5.02
C SER A 62 -3.70 4.31 -6.51
N ILE A 63 -4.92 4.01 -6.98
CA ILE A 63 -5.30 4.13 -8.39
C ILE A 63 -5.84 5.54 -8.69
N VAL A 64 -6.48 6.23 -7.76
CA VAL A 64 -7.06 7.57 -7.98
C VAL A 64 -6.07 8.68 -7.56
N PRO A 65 -5.77 9.71 -8.39
CA PRO A 65 -6.28 10.00 -9.73
C PRO A 65 -5.22 9.69 -10.79
N SER A 66 -4.87 8.41 -10.95
CA SER A 66 -3.92 8.00 -11.98
C SER A 66 -4.40 8.46 -13.35
N GLN A 67 -3.48 9.05 -14.11
CA GLN A 67 -3.71 9.41 -15.49
C GLN A 67 -3.48 8.19 -16.38
N LEU A 68 -4.46 7.89 -17.22
CA LEU A 68 -4.34 6.86 -18.23
C LEU A 68 -3.70 7.44 -19.50
N PRO A 69 -3.01 6.60 -20.30
CA PRO A 69 -2.42 7.04 -21.55
C PRO A 69 -3.47 7.59 -22.52
N ASP A 70 -3.08 8.61 -23.28
CA ASP A 70 -3.90 9.16 -24.35
C ASP A 70 -4.19 8.11 -25.43
N ILE A 71 -5.37 8.20 -26.04
CA ILE A 71 -5.84 7.27 -27.07
C ILE A 71 -6.07 8.06 -28.35
N GLU A 72 -5.41 7.66 -29.43
CA GLU A 72 -5.64 8.23 -30.76
C GLU A 72 -6.14 7.14 -31.72
N LYS A 73 -7.22 7.44 -32.44
CA LYS A 73 -7.79 6.53 -33.44
C LYS A 73 -8.28 7.26 -34.68
N LYS A 74 -8.03 6.68 -35.84
CA LYS A 74 -8.65 7.09 -37.10
C LYS A 74 -9.85 6.18 -37.38
N VAL A 75 -11.04 6.78 -37.54
CA VAL A 75 -12.31 6.09 -37.78
C VAL A 75 -12.95 6.62 -39.06
N ASN A 76 -13.67 5.75 -39.78
CA ASN A 76 -14.44 6.17 -40.95
C ASN A 76 -15.89 6.39 -40.52
N VAL A 77 -16.36 7.62 -40.59
CA VAL A 77 -17.72 8.00 -40.20
C VAL A 77 -18.58 8.09 -41.47
N PRO A 78 -19.70 7.35 -41.57
CA PRO A 78 -20.61 7.46 -42.70
C PRO A 78 -21.02 8.91 -42.95
N LEU A 79 -21.12 9.30 -44.23
CA LEU A 79 -21.48 10.66 -44.68
C LEU A 79 -20.45 11.78 -44.40
N VAL A 80 -19.52 11.58 -43.46
CA VAL A 80 -18.50 12.57 -43.09
C VAL A 80 -17.12 12.21 -43.67
N GLY A 81 -16.76 10.94 -43.71
CA GLY A 81 -15.45 10.46 -44.18
C GLY A 81 -14.50 10.13 -43.03
N LYS A 82 -13.19 10.30 -43.25
CA LYS A 82 -12.15 9.92 -42.27
C LYS A 82 -12.09 10.96 -41.16
N ALA A 83 -12.28 10.50 -39.92
CA ALA A 83 -12.11 11.28 -38.70
C ALA A 83 -10.94 10.76 -37.88
N GLN A 84 -10.13 11.66 -37.35
CA GLN A 84 -9.13 11.39 -36.32
C GLN A 84 -9.73 11.81 -34.99
N VAL A 85 -9.79 10.89 -34.03
CA VAL A 85 -10.33 11.11 -32.68
C VAL A 85 -9.18 10.93 -31.70
N ILE A 86 -9.04 11.87 -30.78
CA ILE A 86 -8.05 11.86 -29.70
C ILE A 86 -8.80 11.98 -28.38
N LEU A 87 -8.51 11.08 -27.45
CA LEU A 87 -8.91 11.15 -26.05
C LEU A 87 -7.64 11.42 -25.24
N SER A 88 -7.65 12.47 -24.44
CA SER A 88 -6.49 12.89 -23.66
C SER A 88 -6.90 13.28 -22.25
N GLU A 89 -5.92 13.40 -21.35
CA GLU A 89 -6.18 13.77 -19.94
C GLU A 89 -7.23 12.83 -19.30
N ILE A 90 -7.13 11.53 -19.62
CA ILE A 90 -8.03 10.52 -19.10
C ILE A 90 -7.66 10.27 -17.64
N ILE A 91 -8.54 10.66 -16.72
CA ILE A 91 -8.31 10.60 -15.28
C ILE A 91 -9.39 9.74 -14.63
N ILE A 92 -8.97 8.79 -13.81
CA ILE A 92 -9.87 8.04 -12.92
C ILE A 92 -10.25 8.94 -11.74
N LYS A 93 -11.53 9.28 -11.63
CA LYS A 93 -12.09 10.10 -10.55
C LYS A 93 -12.47 9.28 -9.33
N ASP A 94 -13.07 8.12 -9.56
CA ASP A 94 -13.58 7.27 -8.50
C ASP A 94 -13.67 5.82 -8.98
N ILE A 95 -13.60 4.88 -8.04
CA ILE A 95 -13.81 3.45 -8.27
C ILE A 95 -14.77 2.95 -7.22
N LYS A 96 -15.86 2.30 -7.67
CA LYS A 96 -16.86 1.69 -6.80
C LYS A 96 -16.81 0.19 -6.97
N ILE A 97 -16.84 -0.53 -5.86
CA ILE A 97 -16.88 -1.99 -5.85
C ILE A 97 -18.24 -2.43 -5.31
N ASN A 98 -18.95 -3.23 -6.10
CA ASN A 98 -20.27 -3.70 -5.70
C ASN A 98 -20.20 -4.86 -4.71
N THR A 99 -19.32 -5.84 -4.97
CA THR A 99 -19.20 -7.05 -4.13
C THR A 99 -17.74 -7.42 -3.89
N SER A 100 -17.45 -7.83 -2.66
CA SER A 100 -16.12 -8.34 -2.29
C SER A 100 -16.23 -9.46 -1.26
N SER A 101 -15.39 -10.47 -1.41
CA SER A 101 -15.28 -11.58 -0.45
C SER A 101 -13.83 -11.94 -0.23
N VAL A 102 -13.56 -12.55 0.92
CA VAL A 102 -12.24 -13.05 1.28
C VAL A 102 -12.38 -14.51 1.66
N LYS A 103 -11.47 -15.34 1.16
CA LYS A 103 -11.45 -16.78 1.42
C LYS A 103 -10.07 -17.20 1.89
N THR A 104 -10.03 -18.08 2.86
CA THR A 104 -8.82 -18.75 3.31
C THR A 104 -8.80 -20.18 2.77
N GLY A 105 -7.61 -20.68 2.44
CA GLY A 105 -7.39 -22.05 2.02
C GLY A 105 -5.97 -22.48 2.33
N GLU A 106 -5.62 -23.71 1.97
CA GLU A 106 -4.29 -24.29 2.24
C GLU A 106 -3.13 -23.48 1.66
N SER A 107 -3.37 -22.76 0.55
CA SER A 107 -2.36 -21.93 -0.12
C SER A 107 -2.35 -20.46 0.32
N GLY A 108 -3.21 -20.05 1.26
CA GLY A 108 -3.23 -18.69 1.81
C GLY A 108 -4.59 -17.99 1.72
N ILE A 109 -4.55 -16.67 1.56
CA ILE A 109 -5.72 -15.76 1.60
C ILE A 109 -5.98 -15.22 0.20
N VAL A 110 -7.23 -15.33 -0.26
CA VAL A 110 -7.66 -14.83 -1.57
C VAL A 110 -8.72 -13.76 -1.38
N LEU A 111 -8.46 -12.57 -1.93
CA LEU A 111 -9.43 -11.49 -2.05
C LEU A 111 -10.09 -11.55 -3.44
N ILE A 112 -11.42 -11.66 -3.45
CA ILE A 112 -12.24 -11.68 -4.67
C ILE A 112 -13.07 -10.40 -4.70
N VAL A 113 -12.98 -9.66 -5.80
CA VAL A 113 -13.73 -8.44 -6.07
C VAL A 113 -14.53 -8.63 -7.35
N SER A 114 -15.79 -8.18 -7.36
CA SER A 114 -16.66 -8.24 -8.54
C SER A 114 -17.60 -7.04 -8.63
N GLY A 115 -17.91 -6.65 -9.87
CA GLY A 115 -18.75 -5.49 -10.17
C GLY A 115 -18.07 -4.17 -9.83
N ALA A 116 -16.77 -4.05 -10.11
CA ALA A 116 -16.08 -2.77 -9.99
C ALA A 116 -16.46 -1.86 -11.17
N THR A 117 -16.80 -0.61 -10.88
CA THR A 117 -17.06 0.44 -11.88
C THR A 117 -16.12 1.61 -11.66
N ALA A 118 -15.72 2.30 -12.72
CA ALA A 118 -14.86 3.47 -12.64
C ALA A 118 -15.52 4.71 -13.27
N ASP A 119 -15.47 5.83 -12.55
CA ASP A 119 -15.85 7.14 -13.06
C ASP A 119 -14.60 7.81 -13.66
N LEU A 120 -14.66 8.15 -14.95
CA LEU A 120 -13.57 8.72 -15.74
C LEU A 120 -13.93 10.11 -16.22
N THR A 121 -12.98 11.04 -16.21
CA THR A 121 -13.04 12.29 -16.97
C THR A 121 -12.00 12.26 -18.07
N MET A 122 -12.27 12.90 -19.21
CA MET A 122 -11.31 13.02 -20.30
C MET A 122 -11.62 14.23 -21.17
N ASN A 123 -10.59 14.74 -21.84
CA ASN A 123 -10.78 15.64 -22.97
C ASN A 123 -10.89 14.82 -24.26
N TRP A 124 -11.74 15.29 -25.17
CA TRP A 124 -11.88 14.70 -26.49
C TRP A 124 -11.68 15.77 -27.56
N ARG A 125 -11.13 15.34 -28.69
CA ARG A 125 -11.01 16.12 -29.91
C ARG A 125 -11.30 15.22 -31.09
N TYR A 126 -12.00 15.74 -32.09
CA TYR A 126 -12.00 15.12 -33.41
C TYR A 126 -11.67 16.11 -34.51
N THR A 127 -11.07 15.60 -35.58
CA THR A 127 -10.87 16.30 -36.84
C THR A 127 -11.32 15.40 -37.97
N ALA A 128 -12.31 15.83 -38.73
CA ALA A 128 -12.87 15.14 -39.88
C ALA A 128 -12.54 15.86 -41.18
N ARG A 129 -12.17 15.07 -42.20
CA ARG A 129 -12.03 15.56 -43.57
C ARG A 129 -13.05 14.87 -44.46
N THR A 130 -13.97 15.67 -45.02
CA THR A 130 -14.94 15.18 -45.98
C THR A 130 -14.35 15.22 -47.38
N SER A 131 -14.73 14.26 -48.22
CA SER A 131 -14.36 14.28 -49.65
C SER A 131 -15.23 15.24 -50.47
N PHE A 132 -16.32 15.75 -49.90
CA PHE A 132 -17.34 16.53 -50.62
C PHE A 132 -17.22 18.04 -50.40
N VAL A 133 -16.61 18.48 -49.29
CA VAL A 133 -16.38 19.89 -48.95
C VAL A 133 -14.92 20.09 -48.54
N PRO A 134 -14.19 21.08 -49.12
CA PRO A 134 -12.76 21.29 -48.85
C PRO A 134 -12.46 21.88 -47.46
N ILE A 135 -13.45 21.97 -46.59
CA ILE A 135 -13.34 22.51 -45.23
C ILE A 135 -13.27 21.32 -44.26
N GLY A 136 -12.19 21.24 -43.49
CA GLY A 136 -12.07 20.29 -42.38
C GLY A 136 -12.94 20.73 -41.21
N ILE A 137 -13.68 19.79 -40.61
CA ILE A 137 -14.50 20.06 -39.43
C ILE A 137 -13.74 19.53 -38.22
N SER A 138 -13.62 20.33 -37.18
CA SER A 138 -13.03 19.91 -35.92
C SER A 138 -13.81 20.46 -34.74
N ASP A 139 -13.85 19.68 -33.67
CA ASP A 139 -14.46 20.08 -32.41
C ASP A 139 -13.70 19.46 -31.23
N THR A 140 -13.89 20.02 -30.05
CA THR A 140 -13.23 19.62 -28.81
C THR A 140 -14.15 19.81 -27.61
N GLY A 141 -13.98 18.97 -26.60
CA GLY A 141 -14.65 19.18 -25.33
C GLY A 141 -14.14 18.26 -24.24
N THR A 142 -14.92 18.18 -23.16
CA THR A 142 -14.66 17.28 -22.03
C THR A 142 -15.82 16.30 -21.94
N ALA A 143 -15.54 15.07 -21.50
CA ALA A 143 -16.52 14.02 -21.30
C ALA A 143 -16.30 13.32 -19.95
N THR A 144 -17.41 12.87 -19.36
CA THR A 144 -17.42 11.99 -18.20
C THR A 144 -18.00 10.65 -18.61
N VAL A 145 -17.32 9.55 -18.27
CA VAL A 145 -17.73 8.19 -18.63
C VAL A 145 -17.73 7.33 -17.38
N LYS A 146 -18.75 6.47 -17.23
CA LYS A 146 -18.78 5.41 -16.23
C LYS A 146 -18.63 4.08 -16.94
N VAL A 147 -17.62 3.31 -16.56
CA VAL A 147 -17.35 1.95 -17.08
C VAL A 147 -17.57 0.89 -16.02
#